data_AF-A0A8T5B074-F1
#
_entry.id   AF-A0A8T5B074-F1
#
_cell.length_a   1.000
_cell.length_b   1.000
_cell.length_c   1.000
_cell.angle_alpha   90.00
_cell.angle_beta   90.00
_cell.angle_gamma   90.00
#
_symmetry.space_group_name_H-M   'P 1'
#
loop_
_entity.id
_entity.type
_entity.pdbx_description
1 polymer ?
#
loop_
_entity_poly.entity_id
_entity_poly.type
_entity_poly.pdbx_seq_one_letter_code
_entity_poly.pdbx_strand_id
1 'polypeptide(L)' 'GFSRKDDTLPERVLKEPLKKGPAKGYVVKLKPMLDEYYGIRGWDIKTGIPTRKKLEELGLKDVAEELEKYGKLPE' A
#
# COMPACT_ATOMS: atom_id res chain seq x y z
N GLY A 1 -8.20 8.85 -8.26
CA GLY A 1 -7.05 9.12 -7.40
C GLY A 1 -6.16 7.90 -7.31
N PHE A 2 -5.17 7.93 -6.42
CA PHE A 2 -4.23 6.84 -6.18
C PHE A 2 -4.88 5.65 -5.48
N SER A 3 -4.39 4.45 -5.76
CA SER A 3 -4.71 3.22 -5.02
C SER A 3 -3.52 2.27 -4.99
N ARG A 4 -3.69 1.09 -4.37
CA ARG A 4 -2.69 0.03 -4.33
C ARG A 4 -2.01 -0.28 -5.67
N LYS A 5 -2.69 -0.10 -6.81
CA LYS A 5 -2.12 -0.36 -8.15
C LYS A 5 -1.00 0.63 -8.52
N ASP A 6 -1.04 1.82 -7.92
CA ASP A 6 -0.12 2.91 -8.20
C ASP A 6 1.11 2.85 -7.26
N ASP A 7 1.01 2.12 -6.14
CA ASP A 7 2.12 1.82 -5.21
C ASP A 7 3.03 0.74 -5.80
N THR A 8 3.79 1.10 -6.84
CA THR A 8 4.66 0.17 -7.56
C THR A 8 6.07 0.73 -7.77
N LEU A 9 6.96 -0.11 -8.31
CA LEU A 9 8.32 0.23 -8.70
C LEU A 9 8.50 0.05 -10.21
N PRO A 10 9.52 0.68 -10.83
CA PRO A 10 9.84 0.44 -12.23
C PRO A 10 10.04 -1.07 -12.51
N GLU A 11 9.57 -1.53 -13.67
CA GLU A 11 9.58 -2.96 -14.01
C GLU A 11 10.95 -3.62 -13.85
N ARG A 12 12.01 -2.91 -14.21
CA ARG A 12 13.40 -3.35 -14.04
C ARG A 12 13.69 -3.81 -12.62
N VAL A 13 13.19 -3.12 -11.60
CA VAL A 13 13.45 -3.47 -10.18
C VAL A 13 12.66 -4.71 -9.75
N LEU A 14 11.48 -4.92 -10.36
CA LEU A 14 10.58 -6.02 -10.04
C LEU A 14 10.90 -7.31 -10.81
N LYS A 15 11.49 -7.19 -12.00
CA LYS A 15 11.64 -8.30 -12.95
C LYS A 15 13.09 -8.61 -13.33
N GLU A 16 14.01 -7.64 -13.31
CA GLU A 16 15.40 -7.86 -13.71
C GLU A 16 16.29 -8.12 -12.49
N PRO A 17 16.82 -9.35 -12.31
CA PRO A 17 17.70 -9.63 -11.19
C PRO A 17 18.99 -8.83 -11.26
N LEU A 18 19.52 -8.43 -10.10
CA LEU A 18 20.82 -7.78 -10.04
C LEU A 18 21.91 -8.68 -10.64
N LYS A 19 22.71 -8.11 -11.55
CA LYS A 19 23.73 -8.85 -12.31
C LYS A 19 24.98 -9.18 -11.47
N LYS A 20 25.26 -8.41 -10.42
CA LYS A 20 26.50 -8.50 -9.62
C LYS A 20 26.27 -8.03 -8.17
N GLY A 21 27.23 -8.36 -7.30
CA GLY A 21 27.23 -7.99 -5.88
C GLY A 21 26.52 -9.02 -4.99
N PRO A 22 26.44 -8.76 -3.66
CA PRO A 22 25.88 -9.70 -2.68
C PRO A 22 24.42 -10.08 -2.94
N ALA A 23 23.63 -9.18 -3.52
CA ALA A 23 22.24 -9.41 -3.89
C ALA A 23 22.06 -9.88 -5.35
N LYS A 24 23.11 -10.42 -5.99
CA LYS A 24 23.05 -10.97 -7.34
C LYS A 24 21.94 -12.03 -7.44
N GLY A 25 21.12 -11.95 -8.48
CA GLY A 25 20.03 -12.90 -8.72
C GLY A 25 18.72 -12.58 -7.99
N TYR A 26 18.69 -11.53 -7.16
CA TYR A 26 17.49 -11.12 -6.45
C TYR A 26 16.74 -9.99 -7.19
N VAL A 27 15.42 -9.99 -7.03
CA VAL A 27 14.48 -8.91 -7.38
C VAL A 27 13.66 -8.55 -6.14
N VAL A 28 13.03 -7.37 -6.15
CA VAL A 28 12.18 -6.92 -5.04
C VAL A 28 10.85 -7.70 -5.03
N LYS A 29 10.54 -8.36 -3.92
CA LYS A 29 9.25 -9.04 -3.70
C LYS A 29 8.21 -8.05 -3.18
N LEU A 30 7.78 -7.13 -4.04
CA LEU A 30 7.00 -5.96 -3.60
C LEU A 30 5.62 -6.30 -3.00
N LYS A 31 4.89 -7.27 -3.57
CA LYS A 31 3.53 -7.61 -3.11
C LYS A 31 3.46 -7.96 -1.61
N PRO A 32 4.21 -8.96 -1.09
CA PRO A 32 4.17 -9.28 0.33
C PRO A 32 4.66 -8.12 1.20
N MET A 33 5.64 -7.33 0.74
CA MET A 33 6.11 -6.14 1.46
C MET A 33 5.00 -5.09 1.61
N LEU A 34 4.19 -4.87 0.58
CA LEU A 34 3.05 -3.95 0.63
C LEU A 34 1.92 -4.48 1.53
N ASP A 35 1.65 -5.78 1.51
CA ASP A 35 0.64 -6.41 2.38
C ASP A 35 1.02 -6.19 3.86
N GLU A 36 2.28 -6.45 4.22
CA GLU A 36 2.80 -6.19 5.56
C GLU A 36 2.76 -4.70 5.91
N TYR A 37 3.19 -3.83 4.99
CA TYR A 37 3.18 -2.38 5.21
C TYR A 37 1.79 -1.84 5.50
N TYR A 38 0.77 -2.20 4.69
CA TYR A 38 -0.60 -1.74 4.94
C TYR A 38 -1.16 -2.29 6.25
N GLY A 39 -0.89 -3.56 6.57
CA GLY A 39 -1.30 -4.15 7.84
C GLY A 39 -0.74 -3.39 9.04
N ILE A 40 0.56 -3.07 9.02
CA ILE A 40 1.22 -2.29 10.09
C ILE A 40 0.65 -0.86 10.18
N ARG A 41 0.29 -0.26 9.04
CA ARG A 41 -0.23 1.12 8.99
C ARG A 41 -1.72 1.22 9.35
N GLY A 42 -2.43 0.09 9.49
CA GLY A 42 -3.88 0.07 9.70
C GLY A 42 -4.67 0.44 8.45
N TRP A 43 -4.14 0.10 7.28
CA TRP A 43 -4.74 0.34 5.97
C TRP A 43 -5.31 -0.96 5.42
N ASP A 44 -6.31 -0.86 4.57
CA ASP A 44 -6.88 -2.03 3.90
C ASP A 44 -5.89 -2.60 2.87
N ILE A 45 -5.65 -3.90 2.96
CA ILE A 45 -4.68 -4.60 2.13
C ILE A 45 -5.11 -4.59 0.66
N LYS A 46 -6.41 -4.60 0.37
CA LYS A 46 -6.89 -4.67 -1.03
C LYS A 46 -6.78 -3.34 -1.75
N THR A 47 -7.16 -2.25 -1.07
CA THR A 47 -7.30 -0.92 -1.66
C THR A 47 -6.09 -0.03 -1.44
N GLY A 48 -5.33 -0.24 -0.36
CA GLY A 48 -4.26 0.67 0.09
C GLY A 48 -4.80 1.93 0.80
N ILE A 49 -6.08 1.96 1.15
CA ILE A 49 -6.73 3.12 1.79
C ILE A 49 -6.72 2.91 3.32
N PRO A 50 -6.43 3.95 4.12
CA PRO A 50 -6.56 3.88 5.58
C PRO A 50 -7.95 3.43 6.02
N THR A 51 -8.03 2.53 7.01
CA THR A 51 -9.31 2.13 7.59
C THR A 51 -9.96 3.27 8.36
N ARG A 52 -11.29 3.24 8.53
CA ARG A 52 -12.01 4.19 9.40
C ARG A 52 -11.39 4.27 10.78
N LYS A 53 -11.12 3.11 11.40
CA LYS A 53 -10.48 3.01 12.71
C LYS A 53 -9.18 3.82 12.74
N LYS A 54 -8.32 3.68 11.72
CA LYS A 54 -7.04 4.39 11.69
C LYS A 54 -7.20 5.89 11.48
N LEU A 55 -8.15 6.31 10.64
CA LEU A 55 -8.43 7.73 10.41
C LEU A 55 -8.93 8.40 11.69
N GLU A 56 -9.87 7.78 12.40
CA GLU A 56 -10.40 8.30 13.66
C GLU A 56 -9.36 8.32 14.78
N GLU A 57 -8.51 7.29 14.88
CA GLU A 57 -7.36 7.26 15.81
C GLU A 57 -6.43 8.47 15.62
N LEU A 58 -6.28 8.94 14.38
CA LEU A 58 -5.45 10.09 14.02
C LEU A 58 -6.21 11.43 14.06
N GLY A 59 -7.48 11.45 14.47
CA GLY A 59 -8.31 12.66 14.51
C GLY A 59 -8.83 13.13 13.15
N LEU A 60 -8.82 12.27 12.12
CA LEU A 60 -9.25 12.56 10.74
C LEU A 60 -10.65 12.02 10.45
N LYS A 61 -11.59 12.24 11.38
CA LYS A 61 -12.97 11.72 11.26
C LYS A 61 -13.71 12.30 10.07
N ASP A 62 -13.53 13.59 9.79
CA ASP A 62 -14.06 14.30 8.64
C ASP A 62 -13.64 13.65 7.31
N VAL A 63 -12.37 13.25 7.21
CA VAL A 63 -11.84 12.52 6.04
C VAL A 63 -12.50 11.15 5.91
N ALA A 64 -12.72 10.43 7.01
CA ALA A 64 -13.40 9.13 6.98
C ALA A 64 -14.85 9.25 6.47
N GLU A 65 -15.59 10.27 6.93
CA GLU A 65 -16.94 10.57 6.46
C GLU A 65 -16.98 10.97 4.98
N GLU A 66 -16.02 11.78 4.52
CA GLU A 66 -15.90 12.14 3.11
C GLU A 66 -15.62 10.91 2.23
N LEU A 67 -14.67 10.05 2.62
CA LEU A 67 -14.36 8.83 1.90
C LEU A 67 -15.56 7.87 1.83
N GLU A 68 -16.33 7.77 2.91
CA GLU A 68 -17.56 6.96 2.96
C GLU A 68 -18.62 7.49 2.01
N LYS A 69 -18.85 8.81 2.00
CA LYS A 69 -19.78 9.48 1.07
C LYS A 69 -19.46 9.18 -0.39
N TYR A 70 -18.18 9.04 -0.73
CA TYR A 70 -17.73 8.69 -2.08
C TYR A 70 -17.57 7.18 -2.33
N GLY A 71 -17.93 6.32 -1.37
CA GLY A 71 -17.80 4.86 -1.49
C GLY A 71 -16.36 4.39 -1.62
N LYS A 72 -15.41 5.11 -1.00
CA LYS A 72 -13.97 4.83 -1.03
C LYS A 72 -13.42 4.31 0.28
N LEU A 73 -14.16 4.49 1.38
CA LEU A 73 -13.80 3.92 2.66
C LEU A 73 -13.89 2.39 2.57
N PRO A 74 -12.82 1.65 2.89
CA PRO A 74 -12.89 0.19 2.96
C PRO A 74 -13.80 -0.25 4.12
N GLU A 75 -14.46 -1.41 3.95
CA GLU A 75 -15.28 -2.05 4.99
C GLU A 75 -14.51 -2.31 6.29
#